data_AF-A0A959K0M9-F1
#
_entry.id   AF-A0A959K0M9-F1
#
_cell.length_a   1.000
_cell.length_b   1.000
_cell.length_c   1.000
_cell.angle_alpha   90.00
_cell.angle_beta   90.00
_cell.angle_gamma   90.00
#
_symmetry.space_group_name_H-M   'P 1'
#
loop_
_entity.id
_entity.type
_entity.pdbx_description
1 polymer ?
#
loop_
_entity_poly.entity_id
_entity_poly.type
_entity_poly.pdbx_seq_one_letter_code
_entity_poly.pdbx_strand_id
1 'polypeptide(L)'
;MMKNYLLTVLAFSAILCSLQAQEFRAILSGNHEPFPILSQANGSVNLTLNGDTLTVAGSFSGVISGVDTAIAGGAHIHTAMAGRNGAVTFGLKPVLSDGFSSGTFDVASNTFILDEDMKTALNSRSMYINVHSVDHSGGEIRGQILPQADEYYAANLFGSNATISVMSDAYGSVVLEVTGNTATVSGSFSNLSTPLATSIMGGIHIHQAVAGRNGGIMQSLNVVLSDDGLSATIPADQNTFQVTDEQLMTLRMGGWYVNVHNERFGSGEIRGQLTPMADAKFRVNFSGANEPSPVTTFAAGKVALWLNDNTLTAAGSFTGLESDINVALAGGAHIHLGMAGRNGSIALPLSLTIGADNRSAIIDPASNSFTVSGDTLAALMGRALYMNVHSMEHPGGELRGQILPESQYFLNAFISASQQTAAVVSPGHGSLVFEILGGSAVASGSFADLTSPLAVNVAGGAHIHFAPAGTGGPIGYPLVTTPDNDANSGRFVASDNTFDIAAT
;
A
#
# COMPACT_ATOMS: atom_id res chain seq x y z
N MET A 1 68.98 -2.94 -55.45
CA MET A 1 67.53 -2.76 -55.73
C MET A 1 66.83 -2.43 -54.43
N MET A 2 66.14 -1.29 -54.40
CA MET A 2 65.49 -0.68 -53.24
C MET A 2 64.50 -1.64 -52.56
N LYS A 3 64.54 -1.73 -51.22
CA LYS A 3 63.43 -2.25 -50.42
C LYS A 3 62.80 -1.07 -49.68
N ASN A 4 61.61 -0.69 -50.12
CA ASN A 4 60.75 0.28 -49.44
C ASN A 4 60.19 -0.38 -48.18
N TYR A 5 60.45 0.22 -47.02
CA TYR A 5 59.70 -0.09 -45.80
C TYR A 5 58.52 0.89 -45.72
N LEU A 6 57.32 0.36 -45.96
CA LEU A 6 56.06 1.06 -45.77
C LEU A 6 55.77 1.11 -44.26
N LEU A 7 55.85 2.30 -43.67
CA LEU A 7 55.51 2.52 -42.26
C LEU A 7 53.98 2.72 -42.18
N THR A 8 53.25 1.70 -41.75
CA THR A 8 51.81 1.80 -41.50
C THR A 8 51.59 2.44 -40.13
N VAL A 9 51.24 3.73 -40.09
CA VAL A 9 50.79 4.39 -38.87
C VAL A 9 49.32 4.01 -38.67
N LEU A 10 49.04 3.10 -37.73
CA LEU A 10 47.69 2.89 -37.21
C LEU A 10 47.30 4.10 -36.36
N ALA A 11 46.47 5.00 -36.92
CA ALA A 11 45.77 5.99 -36.13
C ALA A 11 44.67 5.29 -35.31
N PHE A 12 44.92 5.08 -34.02
CA PHE A 12 43.85 4.79 -33.06
C PHE A 12 43.00 6.04 -32.93
N SER A 13 41.87 6.09 -33.64
CA SER A 13 40.81 7.05 -33.35
C SER A 13 40.12 6.57 -32.07
N ALA A 14 40.58 7.06 -30.92
CA ALA A 14 39.84 6.93 -29.68
C ALA A 14 38.54 7.74 -29.86
N ILE A 15 37.44 7.04 -30.10
CA ILE A 15 36.11 7.61 -29.95
C ILE A 15 35.99 7.91 -28.45
N LEU A 16 36.22 9.17 -28.08
CA LEU A 16 35.78 9.72 -26.81
C LEU A 16 34.25 9.68 -26.84
N CYS A 17 33.68 8.55 -26.43
CA CYS A 17 32.29 8.48 -26.05
C CYS A 17 32.18 9.34 -24.79
N SER A 18 31.64 10.55 -24.92
CA SER A 18 31.23 11.30 -23.74
C SER A 18 30.20 10.43 -23.02
N LEU A 19 30.51 9.94 -21.82
CA LEU A 19 29.50 9.34 -20.97
C LEU A 19 28.41 10.40 -20.78
N GLN A 20 27.25 10.16 -21.39
CA GLN A 20 26.07 10.96 -21.13
C GLN A 20 25.73 10.79 -19.65
N ALA A 21 25.38 11.89 -18.98
CA ALA A 21 24.93 11.82 -17.60
C ALA A 21 23.70 10.89 -17.50
N GLN A 22 23.67 10.06 -16.46
CA GLN A 22 22.54 9.18 -16.19
C GLN A 22 21.58 9.89 -15.25
N GLU A 23 20.31 9.93 -15.64
CA GLU A 23 19.25 10.60 -14.88
C GLU A 23 18.41 9.57 -14.11
N PHE A 24 18.13 9.89 -12.86
CA PHE A 24 17.34 9.10 -11.94
C PHE A 24 16.29 9.96 -11.25
N ARG A 25 15.27 9.29 -10.72
CA ARG A 25 14.19 9.90 -9.97
C ARG A 25 13.82 9.05 -8.76
N ALA A 26 13.47 9.70 -7.67
CA ALA A 26 12.82 9.11 -6.51
C ALA A 26 11.54 9.89 -6.21
N ILE A 27 10.40 9.19 -6.20
CA ILE A 27 9.11 9.73 -5.78
C ILE A 27 8.92 9.36 -4.31
N LEU A 28 8.88 10.36 -3.44
CA LEU A 28 8.81 10.18 -1.99
C LEU A 28 7.36 10.05 -1.55
N SER A 29 7.05 9.01 -0.78
CA SER A 29 5.73 8.76 -0.22
C SER A 29 5.85 7.81 0.98
N GLY A 30 4.95 7.94 1.96
CA GLY A 30 4.88 7.01 3.08
C GLY A 30 4.47 5.60 2.63
N ASN A 31 3.82 5.49 1.47
CA ASN A 31 3.45 4.21 0.88
C ASN A 31 4.64 3.37 0.40
N HIS A 32 5.83 3.95 0.26
CA HIS A 32 7.03 3.24 -0.20
C HIS A 32 7.88 2.67 0.95
N GLU A 33 7.56 2.96 2.21
CA GLU A 33 8.15 2.28 3.35
C GLU A 33 7.84 0.77 3.32
N PRO A 34 8.73 -0.12 3.80
CA PRO A 34 8.46 -1.57 3.85
C PRO A 34 7.18 -1.90 4.61
N PHE A 35 6.87 -1.08 5.61
CA PHE A 35 5.60 -1.00 6.27
C PHE A 35 5.00 0.39 5.98
N PRO A 36 4.05 0.49 5.04
CA PRO A 36 3.50 1.76 4.57
C PRO A 36 2.99 2.64 5.71
N ILE A 37 3.39 3.91 5.69
CA ILE A 37 2.89 4.93 6.61
C ILE A 37 1.76 5.68 5.90
N LEU A 38 0.61 5.78 6.57
CA LEU A 38 -0.49 6.61 6.09
C LEU A 38 -0.15 8.08 6.37
N SER A 39 0.48 8.73 5.40
CA SER A 39 0.79 10.16 5.42
C SER A 39 0.35 10.82 4.10
N GLN A 40 0.07 12.12 4.16
CA GLN A 40 -0.07 12.95 2.96
C GLN A 40 1.27 13.53 2.50
N ALA A 41 2.33 13.29 3.28
CA ALA A 41 3.65 13.73 2.94
C ALA A 41 4.11 13.09 1.63
N ASN A 42 4.63 13.92 0.73
CA ASN A 42 5.11 13.49 -0.57
C ASN A 42 6.29 14.35 -1.03
N GLY A 43 6.98 13.89 -2.08
CA GLY A 43 8.07 14.64 -2.68
C GLY A 43 8.58 14.03 -3.98
N SER A 44 9.43 14.78 -4.67
CA SER A 44 10.10 14.31 -5.88
C SER A 44 11.55 14.79 -5.86
N VAL A 45 12.47 13.85 -6.08
CA VAL A 45 13.90 14.10 -6.11
C VAL A 45 14.47 13.56 -7.40
N ASN A 46 15.20 14.40 -8.13
CA ASN A 46 15.96 14.03 -9.31
C ASN A 46 17.44 13.88 -8.91
N LEU A 47 18.08 12.87 -9.48
CA LEU A 47 19.50 12.65 -9.30
C LEU A 47 20.18 12.49 -10.64
N THR A 48 21.37 13.09 -10.78
CA THR A 48 22.16 13.02 -12.01
C THR A 48 23.54 12.45 -11.68
N LEU A 49 23.91 11.35 -12.32
CA LEU A 49 25.24 10.76 -12.23
C LEU A 49 26.07 11.17 -13.45
N ASN A 50 27.12 11.95 -13.23
CA ASN A 50 28.10 12.33 -14.25
C ASN A 50 29.51 11.84 -13.85
N GLY A 51 29.99 10.81 -14.56
CA GLY A 51 31.15 10.05 -14.12
C GLY A 51 30.86 9.39 -12.77
N ASP A 52 31.62 9.76 -11.75
CA ASP A 52 31.45 9.28 -10.37
C ASP A 52 30.68 10.27 -9.48
N THR A 53 30.29 11.43 -10.02
CA THR A 53 29.62 12.48 -9.25
C THR A 53 28.11 12.36 -9.35
N LEU A 54 27.44 12.10 -8.22
CA LEU A 54 25.99 12.10 -8.08
C LEU A 54 25.53 13.44 -7.49
N THR A 55 24.71 14.18 -8.22
CA THR A 55 24.04 15.39 -7.71
C THR A 55 22.59 15.10 -7.39
N VAL A 56 22.08 15.65 -6.29
CA VAL A 56 20.70 15.45 -5.84
C VAL A 56 19.97 16.79 -5.77
N ALA A 57 18.80 16.87 -6.39
CA ALA A 57 17.95 18.06 -6.39
C ALA A 57 16.47 17.70 -6.27
N GLY A 58 15.71 18.40 -5.44
CA GLY A 58 14.29 18.11 -5.30
C GLY A 58 13.63 18.77 -4.10
N SER A 59 12.44 18.30 -3.77
CA SER A 59 11.67 18.82 -2.63
C SER A 59 10.71 17.78 -2.08
N PHE A 60 10.30 18.00 -0.84
CA PHE A 60 9.22 17.27 -0.17
C PHE A 60 8.38 18.21 0.69
N SER A 61 7.16 17.80 1.01
CA SER A 61 6.24 18.55 1.85
C SER A 61 5.23 17.64 2.54
N GLY A 62 4.52 18.18 3.53
CA GLY A 62 3.42 17.50 4.21
C GLY A 62 3.83 16.57 5.35
N VAL A 63 5.10 16.61 5.78
CA VAL A 63 5.61 15.81 6.91
C VAL A 63 4.85 16.16 8.19
N ILE A 64 4.24 15.16 8.84
CA ILE A 64 3.20 15.37 9.86
C ILE A 64 3.74 16.00 11.15
N SER A 65 4.81 15.44 11.71
CA SER A 65 5.37 15.84 13.01
C SER A 65 6.67 16.63 12.89
N GLY A 66 6.94 17.15 11.69
CA GLY A 66 8.15 17.86 11.34
C GLY A 66 9.35 16.92 11.15
N VAL A 67 10.29 17.32 10.29
CA VAL A 67 11.52 16.57 10.04
C VAL A 67 12.35 16.46 11.33
N ASP A 68 12.73 15.24 11.68
CA ASP A 68 13.59 14.98 12.84
C ASP A 68 15.07 15.23 12.49
N THR A 69 15.48 16.48 12.70
CA THR A 69 16.87 16.90 12.46
C THR A 69 17.90 16.25 13.39
N ALA A 70 17.48 15.63 14.50
CA ALA A 70 18.39 14.91 15.39
C ALA A 70 18.92 13.62 14.75
N ILE A 71 18.20 13.07 13.77
CA ILE A 71 18.61 11.91 12.98
C ILE A 71 19.50 12.38 11.81
N ALA A 72 20.68 12.89 12.15
CA ALA A 72 21.71 13.32 11.20
C ALA A 72 21.21 14.26 10.07
N GLY A 73 20.35 15.22 10.41
CA GLY A 73 19.76 16.17 9.45
C GLY A 73 18.40 15.73 8.89
N GLY A 74 17.93 14.53 9.23
CA GLY A 74 16.55 14.08 9.02
C GLY A 74 16.27 13.49 7.63
N ALA A 75 17.26 13.40 6.74
CA ALA A 75 17.10 12.78 5.43
C ALA A 75 18.38 12.08 4.96
N HIS A 76 18.23 10.94 4.28
CA HIS A 76 19.35 10.07 3.92
C HIS A 76 19.17 9.42 2.56
N ILE A 77 20.29 9.04 1.94
CA ILE A 77 20.34 7.98 0.92
C ILE A 77 20.77 6.69 1.62
N HIS A 78 20.05 5.61 1.38
CA HIS A 78 20.34 4.26 1.89
C HIS A 78 20.59 3.28 0.74
N THR A 79 21.23 2.14 1.05
CA THR A 79 21.42 1.02 0.11
C THR A 79 20.53 -0.18 0.48
N ALA A 80 19.39 -0.31 -0.21
CA ALA A 80 18.59 -1.54 -0.31
C ALA A 80 17.59 -1.44 -1.48
N MET A 81 17.04 -2.58 -1.91
CA MET A 81 15.92 -2.64 -2.85
C MET A 81 14.58 -2.29 -2.17
N ALA A 82 13.57 -1.94 -2.97
CA ALA A 82 12.22 -1.71 -2.49
C ALA A 82 11.71 -2.89 -1.64
N GLY A 83 11.05 -2.58 -0.52
CA GLY A 83 10.52 -3.58 0.42
C GLY A 83 11.46 -3.95 1.57
N ARG A 84 12.67 -3.38 1.65
CA ARG A 84 13.63 -3.62 2.76
C ARG A 84 14.28 -2.35 3.27
N ASN A 85 14.73 -2.39 4.51
CA ASN A 85 15.57 -1.35 5.10
C ASN A 85 17.04 -1.61 4.78
N GLY A 86 17.79 -0.54 4.51
CA GLY A 86 19.21 -0.57 4.18
C GLY A 86 20.05 0.31 5.09
N ALA A 87 21.36 0.09 5.06
CA ALA A 87 22.31 0.97 5.76
C ALA A 87 22.32 2.37 5.12
N VAL A 88 22.63 3.39 5.92
CA VAL A 88 22.82 4.76 5.42
C VAL A 88 24.09 4.81 4.58
N THR A 89 23.96 5.31 3.34
CA THR A 89 25.07 5.54 2.41
C THR A 89 25.54 6.98 2.48
N PHE A 90 24.60 7.93 2.45
CA PHE A 90 24.88 9.36 2.55
C PHE A 90 23.84 10.08 3.41
N GLY A 91 24.29 11.08 4.18
CA GLY A 91 23.40 12.07 4.78
C GLY A 91 23.06 13.16 3.79
N LEU A 92 21.77 13.45 3.63
CA LEU A 92 21.27 14.56 2.83
C LEU A 92 21.17 15.81 3.72
N LYS A 93 21.24 16.98 3.08
CA LYS A 93 21.16 18.29 3.73
C LYS A 93 19.99 19.07 3.13
N PRO A 94 18.76 18.82 3.60
CA PRO A 94 17.61 19.60 3.17
C PRO A 94 17.67 21.02 3.75
N VAL A 95 17.22 21.99 2.97
CA VAL A 95 16.85 23.33 3.46
C VAL A 95 15.38 23.24 3.88
N LEU A 96 15.13 23.32 5.19
CA LEU A 96 13.81 23.08 5.77
C LEU A 96 13.01 24.38 5.89
N SER A 97 11.69 24.26 5.74
CA SER A 97 10.75 25.35 6.00
C SER A 97 10.58 25.60 7.51
N ASP A 98 9.99 26.75 7.84
CA ASP A 98 9.53 27.02 9.20
C ASP A 98 8.54 25.93 9.65
N GLY A 99 8.77 25.35 10.82
CA GLY A 99 7.95 24.23 11.32
C GLY A 99 8.32 22.87 10.76
N PHE A 100 9.37 22.77 9.93
CA PHE A 100 9.99 21.51 9.50
C PHE A 100 9.05 20.57 8.73
N SER A 101 7.94 21.05 8.16
CA SER A 101 6.96 20.22 7.45
C SER A 101 7.28 20.02 5.97
N SER A 102 8.27 20.74 5.43
CA SER A 102 8.72 20.66 4.05
C SER A 102 10.20 21.03 3.93
N GLY A 103 10.80 20.71 2.78
CA GLY A 103 12.17 21.10 2.48
C GLY A 103 12.59 20.89 1.04
N THR A 104 13.73 21.49 0.68
CA THR A 104 14.38 21.33 -0.63
C THR A 104 15.76 20.72 -0.50
N PHE A 105 16.15 19.91 -1.48
CA PHE A 105 17.52 19.43 -1.64
C PHE A 105 18.17 20.24 -2.74
N ASP A 106 19.21 21.00 -2.40
CA ASP A 106 19.97 21.78 -3.37
C ASP A 106 21.25 21.05 -3.79
N VAL A 107 21.58 21.09 -5.08
CA VAL A 107 22.78 20.45 -5.66
C VAL A 107 24.06 20.86 -4.92
N ALA A 108 24.18 22.15 -4.59
CA ALA A 108 25.37 22.71 -3.94
C ALA A 108 25.70 22.03 -2.60
N SER A 109 24.68 21.55 -1.88
CA SER A 109 24.82 20.89 -0.57
C SER A 109 24.73 19.37 -0.66
N ASN A 110 24.23 18.83 -1.77
CA ASN A 110 23.92 17.41 -1.97
C ASN A 110 24.59 16.89 -3.25
N THR A 111 25.93 16.91 -3.24
CA THR A 111 26.78 16.34 -4.29
C THR A 111 27.71 15.31 -3.65
N PHE A 112 27.73 14.09 -4.20
CA PHE A 112 28.45 12.95 -3.64
C PHE A 112 29.33 12.27 -4.70
N ILE A 113 30.43 11.65 -4.26
CA ILE A 113 31.25 10.80 -5.11
C ILE A 113 30.90 9.35 -4.81
N LEU A 114 30.56 8.59 -5.84
CA LEU A 114 30.22 7.17 -5.75
C LEU A 114 31.43 6.32 -6.14
N ASP A 115 31.71 5.30 -5.35
CA ASP A 115 32.59 4.21 -5.76
C ASP A 115 31.86 3.21 -6.69
N GLU A 116 32.56 2.17 -7.14
CA GLU A 116 32.01 1.16 -8.04
C GLU A 116 30.86 0.36 -7.43
N ASP A 117 30.93 0.07 -6.13
CA ASP A 117 29.89 -0.71 -5.44
C ASP A 117 28.61 0.13 -5.30
N MET A 118 28.75 1.43 -5.00
CA MET A 118 27.63 2.37 -4.96
C MET A 118 27.01 2.59 -6.35
N LYS A 119 27.84 2.71 -7.41
CA LYS A 119 27.31 2.77 -8.79
C LYS A 119 26.57 1.48 -9.15
N THR A 120 27.05 0.33 -8.71
CA THR A 120 26.37 -0.95 -8.92
C THR A 120 25.05 -1.00 -8.16
N ALA A 121 25.02 -0.53 -6.91
CA ALA A 121 23.79 -0.41 -6.12
C ALA A 121 22.78 0.53 -6.79
N LEU A 122 23.21 1.70 -7.28
CA LEU A 122 22.37 2.66 -7.97
C LEU A 122 21.76 2.05 -9.25
N ASN A 123 22.59 1.44 -10.09
CA ASN A 123 22.15 0.85 -11.37
C ASN A 123 21.26 -0.39 -11.19
N SER A 124 21.42 -1.12 -10.08
CA SER A 124 20.56 -2.27 -9.73
C SER A 124 19.26 -1.86 -9.01
N ARG A 125 18.93 -0.56 -8.94
CA ARG A 125 17.80 -0.01 -8.16
C ARG A 125 17.85 -0.40 -6.69
N SER A 126 19.04 -0.47 -6.11
CA SER A 126 19.28 -0.83 -4.71
C SER A 126 19.66 0.37 -3.86
N MET A 127 19.14 1.56 -4.17
CA MET A 127 19.30 2.76 -3.34
C MET A 127 17.98 3.51 -3.22
N TYR A 128 17.73 4.12 -2.06
CA TYR A 128 16.51 4.91 -1.82
C TYR A 128 16.81 6.16 -1.00
N ILE A 129 15.93 7.15 -1.12
CA ILE A 129 15.90 8.35 -0.27
C ILE A 129 14.82 8.16 0.79
N ASN A 130 15.11 8.57 2.02
CA ASN A 130 14.14 8.61 3.12
C ASN A 130 14.19 9.97 3.83
N VAL A 131 13.05 10.41 4.35
CA VAL A 131 12.91 11.57 5.25
C VAL A 131 12.22 11.11 6.53
N HIS A 132 12.83 11.44 7.66
CA HIS A 132 12.40 11.02 8.99
C HIS A 132 11.63 12.15 9.67
N SER A 133 10.59 11.80 10.42
CA SER A 133 9.87 12.72 11.30
C SER A 133 9.92 12.27 12.75
N VAL A 134 9.51 13.17 13.64
CA VAL A 134 9.55 12.91 15.10
C VAL A 134 8.73 11.66 15.47
N ASP A 135 7.57 11.48 14.85
CA ASP A 135 6.69 10.34 15.11
C ASP A 135 7.09 9.08 14.29
N HIS A 136 7.89 9.25 13.24
CA HIS A 136 8.32 8.17 12.35
C HIS A 136 9.85 8.17 12.19
N SER A 137 10.55 7.85 13.27
CA SER A 137 12.02 7.83 13.32
C SER A 137 12.65 6.80 12.37
N GLY A 138 11.91 5.75 11.98
CA GLY A 138 12.32 4.81 10.93
C GLY A 138 12.23 5.36 9.50
N GLY A 139 11.54 6.50 9.32
CA GLY A 139 11.19 7.10 8.04
C GLY A 139 9.69 7.39 7.95
N GLU A 140 9.31 8.61 7.54
CA GLU A 140 7.91 8.93 7.21
C GLU A 140 7.64 8.78 5.72
N ILE A 141 8.58 9.21 4.86
CA ILE A 141 8.44 9.13 3.40
C ILE A 141 9.70 8.61 2.72
N ARG A 142 9.51 7.67 1.79
CA ARG A 142 10.59 7.04 1.02
C ARG A 142 10.36 7.09 -0.47
N GLY A 143 11.45 7.10 -1.24
CA GLY A 143 11.41 6.84 -2.68
C GLY A 143 12.61 6.04 -3.13
N GLN A 144 12.36 4.93 -3.82
CA GLN A 144 13.43 4.18 -4.50
C GLN A 144 14.04 5.07 -5.58
N ILE A 145 15.38 5.08 -5.70
CA ILE A 145 16.07 5.78 -6.77
C ILE A 145 16.03 4.89 -8.00
N LEU A 146 15.27 5.32 -9.00
CA LEU A 146 15.01 4.59 -10.24
C LEU A 146 15.54 5.38 -11.44
N PRO A 147 16.01 4.73 -12.52
CA PRO A 147 16.32 5.43 -13.76
C PRO A 147 15.11 6.24 -14.25
N GLN A 148 15.39 7.33 -14.98
CA GLN A 148 14.33 8.10 -15.62
C GLN A 148 13.55 7.21 -16.62
N ALA A 149 12.23 7.18 -16.47
CA ALA A 149 11.29 6.37 -17.24
C ALA A 149 10.02 7.19 -17.55
N ASP A 150 9.20 6.69 -18.46
CA ASP A 150 7.95 7.34 -18.86
C ASP A 150 6.88 7.19 -17.77
N GLU A 151 6.81 6.02 -17.12
CA GLU A 151 5.84 5.71 -16.08
C GLU A 151 6.45 4.85 -14.96
N TYR A 152 5.92 5.03 -13.74
CA TYR A 152 6.34 4.29 -12.55
C TYR A 152 5.13 3.71 -11.83
N TYR A 153 5.26 2.44 -11.48
CA TYR A 153 4.26 1.68 -10.75
C TYR A 153 4.89 1.07 -9.51
N ALA A 154 4.07 0.83 -8.50
CA ALA A 154 4.48 0.13 -7.30
C ALA A 154 3.38 -0.82 -6.81
N ALA A 155 3.77 -1.84 -6.07
CA ALA A 155 2.87 -2.76 -5.38
C ALA A 155 3.46 -3.13 -4.02
N ASN A 156 2.69 -2.96 -2.95
CA ASN A 156 3.02 -3.54 -1.65
C ASN A 156 2.42 -4.94 -1.57
N LEU A 157 3.23 -5.91 -1.17
CA LEU A 157 2.89 -7.32 -1.18
C LEU A 157 2.46 -7.75 0.22
N PHE A 158 1.17 -8.03 0.39
CA PHE A 158 0.59 -8.45 1.67
C PHE A 158 -0.39 -9.61 1.49
N GLY A 159 -0.59 -10.39 2.55
CA GLY A 159 -1.56 -11.47 2.55
C GLY A 159 -3.01 -10.98 2.44
N SER A 160 -3.31 -9.79 2.97
CA SER A 160 -4.62 -9.14 2.86
C SER A 160 -5.05 -8.80 1.42
N ASN A 161 -4.10 -8.71 0.50
CA ASN A 161 -4.32 -8.35 -0.90
C ASN A 161 -4.68 -9.57 -1.77
N ALA A 162 -4.49 -10.80 -1.28
CA ALA A 162 -4.99 -12.01 -1.93
C ALA A 162 -6.53 -12.00 -2.02
N THR A 163 -7.11 -12.64 -3.04
CA THR A 163 -8.59 -12.69 -3.24
C THR A 163 -9.29 -13.31 -2.04
N ILE A 164 -8.69 -14.35 -1.46
CA ILE A 164 -8.95 -14.79 -0.08
C ILE A 164 -7.77 -14.32 0.75
N SER A 165 -8.02 -13.43 1.71
CA SER A 165 -6.95 -12.86 2.54
C SER A 165 -6.20 -13.95 3.28
N VAL A 166 -4.87 -13.90 3.24
CA VAL A 166 -3.99 -14.77 4.02
C VAL A 166 -3.52 -13.99 5.24
N MET A 167 -3.65 -14.58 6.43
CA MET A 167 -3.01 -14.05 7.64
C MET A 167 -1.54 -14.48 7.60
N SER A 168 -0.66 -13.55 7.25
CA SER A 168 0.78 -13.81 7.10
C SER A 168 1.60 -12.62 7.58
N ASP A 169 2.74 -12.91 8.19
CA ASP A 169 3.77 -11.94 8.56
C ASP A 169 4.73 -11.65 7.39
N ALA A 170 4.51 -12.28 6.24
CA ALA A 170 5.22 -11.97 5.01
C ALA A 170 4.85 -10.57 4.51
N TYR A 171 5.84 -9.91 3.91
CA TYR A 171 5.67 -8.61 3.28
C TYR A 171 6.68 -8.43 2.16
N GLY A 172 6.43 -7.47 1.28
CA GLY A 172 7.38 -7.10 0.23
C GLY A 172 6.93 -5.85 -0.51
N SER A 173 7.77 -5.37 -1.41
CA SER A 173 7.41 -4.29 -2.32
C SER A 173 8.09 -4.50 -3.66
N VAL A 174 7.37 -4.15 -4.71
CA VAL A 174 7.83 -4.18 -6.10
C VAL A 174 7.62 -2.82 -6.72
N VAL A 175 8.62 -2.36 -7.46
CA VAL A 175 8.53 -1.20 -8.35
C VAL A 175 8.67 -1.68 -9.79
N LEU A 176 7.98 -1.00 -10.70
CA LEU A 176 8.02 -1.27 -12.13
C LEU A 176 8.19 0.05 -12.88
N GLU A 177 9.21 0.12 -13.70
CA GLU A 177 9.49 1.23 -14.62
C GLU A 177 9.06 0.87 -16.04
N VAL A 178 8.46 1.82 -16.76
CA VAL A 178 8.14 1.66 -18.19
C VAL A 178 8.87 2.73 -19.01
N THR A 179 9.66 2.32 -19.99
CA THR A 179 10.29 3.19 -20.99
C THR A 179 9.94 2.69 -22.39
N GLY A 180 9.14 3.46 -23.13
CA GLY A 180 8.46 2.99 -24.34
C GLY A 180 7.63 1.73 -24.05
N ASN A 181 7.96 0.63 -24.74
CA ASN A 181 7.33 -0.67 -24.54
C ASN A 181 8.20 -1.64 -23.71
N THR A 182 9.17 -1.12 -22.95
CA THR A 182 10.01 -1.94 -22.08
C THR A 182 9.59 -1.75 -20.64
N ALA A 183 9.17 -2.84 -19.98
CA ALA A 183 8.92 -2.86 -18.54
C ALA A 183 10.12 -3.49 -17.82
N THR A 184 10.57 -2.83 -16.76
CA THR A 184 11.62 -3.33 -15.86
C THR A 184 11.06 -3.42 -14.45
N VAL A 185 11.33 -4.52 -13.75
CA VAL A 185 10.77 -4.81 -12.43
C VAL A 185 11.89 -5.01 -11.42
N SER A 186 11.79 -4.39 -10.26
CA SER A 186 12.71 -4.64 -9.14
C SER A 186 12.01 -4.57 -7.79
N GLY A 187 12.61 -5.15 -6.76
CA GLY A 187 12.06 -5.15 -5.42
C GLY A 187 12.50 -6.33 -4.58
N SER A 188 11.75 -6.61 -3.53
CA SER A 188 12.04 -7.72 -2.64
C SER A 188 10.83 -8.13 -1.80
N PHE A 189 10.89 -9.33 -1.24
CA PHE A 189 9.96 -9.81 -0.22
C PHE A 189 10.72 -10.55 0.88
N SER A 190 10.07 -10.69 2.03
CA SER A 190 10.61 -11.30 3.24
C SER A 190 9.53 -12.00 4.06
N ASN A 191 9.97 -12.86 4.97
CA ASN A 191 9.15 -13.53 5.98
C ASN A 191 8.02 -14.41 5.43
N LEU A 192 8.21 -15.06 4.27
CA LEU A 192 7.29 -16.13 3.86
C LEU A 192 7.20 -17.19 4.97
N SER A 193 6.01 -17.75 5.18
CA SER A 193 5.80 -18.74 6.26
C SER A 193 6.39 -20.12 5.97
N THR A 194 6.71 -20.39 4.70
CA THR A 194 7.48 -21.56 4.23
C THR A 194 8.32 -21.12 3.03
N PRO A 195 9.32 -21.91 2.59
CA PRO A 195 10.13 -21.55 1.43
C PRO A 195 9.29 -21.25 0.17
N LEU A 196 9.83 -20.38 -0.68
CA LEU A 196 9.25 -20.03 -1.99
C LEU A 196 9.00 -21.30 -2.82
N ALA A 197 7.80 -21.43 -3.38
CA ALA A 197 7.43 -22.56 -4.22
C ALA A 197 7.98 -22.43 -5.63
N THR A 198 9.29 -22.62 -5.79
CA THR A 198 9.99 -22.51 -7.08
C THR A 198 9.48 -23.49 -8.14
N SER A 199 8.86 -24.59 -7.72
CA SER A 199 8.16 -25.55 -8.60
C SER A 199 6.94 -24.95 -9.33
N ILE A 200 6.39 -23.84 -8.81
CA ILE A 200 5.29 -23.08 -9.45
C ILE A 200 5.91 -22.01 -10.34
N MET A 201 6.63 -22.44 -11.39
CA MET A 201 7.27 -21.56 -12.39
C MET A 201 8.10 -20.42 -11.76
N GLY A 202 8.99 -20.75 -10.82
CA GLY A 202 9.83 -19.77 -10.12
C GLY A 202 9.17 -19.14 -8.89
N GLY A 203 7.89 -19.38 -8.62
CA GLY A 203 7.20 -19.01 -7.38
C GLY A 203 6.69 -17.56 -7.30
N ILE A 204 7.03 -16.69 -8.26
CA ILE A 204 6.56 -15.30 -8.30
C ILE A 204 6.22 -14.87 -9.73
N HIS A 205 5.06 -14.26 -9.90
CA HIS A 205 4.54 -13.87 -11.21
C HIS A 205 3.84 -12.51 -11.20
N ILE A 206 3.80 -11.89 -12.37
CA ILE A 206 2.85 -10.83 -12.74
C ILE A 206 1.66 -11.49 -13.41
N HIS A 207 0.46 -11.14 -12.95
CA HIS A 207 -0.81 -11.58 -13.50
C HIS A 207 -1.63 -10.41 -14.03
N GLN A 208 -2.58 -10.70 -14.93
CA GLN A 208 -3.52 -9.71 -15.46
C GLN A 208 -4.94 -9.92 -14.90
N ALA A 209 -5.30 -9.17 -13.85
CA ALA A 209 -6.68 -8.90 -13.44
C ALA A 209 -6.71 -7.71 -12.44
N VAL A 210 -7.85 -7.01 -12.39
CA VAL A 210 -8.12 -5.99 -11.37
C VAL A 210 -8.28 -6.61 -9.98
N ALA A 211 -8.24 -5.78 -8.94
CA ALA A 211 -8.48 -6.22 -7.56
C ALA A 211 -9.81 -6.98 -7.44
N GLY A 212 -9.82 -8.06 -6.64
CA GLY A 212 -10.98 -8.93 -6.43
C GLY A 212 -11.09 -10.11 -7.39
N ARG A 213 -10.23 -10.22 -8.41
CA ARG A 213 -10.18 -11.34 -9.35
C ARG A 213 -8.80 -11.99 -9.44
N ASN A 214 -8.79 -13.27 -9.75
CA ASN A 214 -7.58 -13.99 -10.17
C ASN A 214 -7.44 -13.88 -11.68
N GLY A 215 -6.23 -13.59 -12.15
CA GLY A 215 -5.88 -13.44 -13.56
C GLY A 215 -4.91 -14.52 -14.04
N GLY A 216 -4.79 -14.66 -15.35
CA GLY A 216 -3.74 -15.49 -15.96
C GLY A 216 -2.35 -14.93 -15.68
N ILE A 217 -1.34 -15.81 -15.72
CA ILE A 217 0.07 -15.43 -15.59
C ILE A 217 0.51 -14.77 -16.89
N MET A 218 1.10 -13.58 -16.76
CA MET A 218 1.60 -12.78 -17.87
C MET A 218 3.11 -12.84 -17.97
N GLN A 219 3.80 -12.75 -16.83
CA GLN A 219 5.25 -12.76 -16.77
C GLN A 219 5.72 -13.46 -15.50
N SER A 220 6.62 -14.43 -15.63
CA SER A 220 7.35 -14.97 -14.48
C SER A 220 8.50 -14.04 -14.11
N LEU A 221 8.75 -13.87 -12.81
CA LEU A 221 9.86 -13.06 -12.32
C LEU A 221 10.99 -13.96 -11.81
N ASN A 222 12.22 -13.55 -12.10
CA ASN A 222 13.43 -14.17 -11.57
C ASN A 222 13.81 -13.53 -10.23
N VAL A 223 14.31 -14.35 -9.31
CA VAL A 223 14.66 -13.91 -7.96
C VAL A 223 16.00 -14.46 -7.51
N VAL A 224 16.65 -13.75 -6.59
CA VAL A 224 17.79 -14.24 -5.81
C VAL A 224 17.29 -14.55 -4.41
N LEU A 225 17.20 -15.84 -4.09
CA LEU A 225 16.70 -16.35 -2.81
C LEU A 225 17.74 -16.20 -1.69
N SER A 226 17.25 -15.97 -0.47
CA SER A 226 18.03 -16.25 0.75
C SER A 226 18.24 -17.74 0.94
N ASP A 227 19.22 -18.11 1.76
CA ASP A 227 19.56 -19.51 2.05
C ASP A 227 18.39 -20.33 2.62
N ASP A 228 17.51 -19.70 3.39
CA ASP A 228 16.30 -20.31 3.95
C ASP A 228 15.10 -20.34 2.99
N GLY A 229 15.20 -19.67 1.83
CA GLY A 229 14.14 -19.55 0.84
C GLY A 229 12.92 -18.73 1.29
N LEU A 230 12.97 -18.06 2.45
CA LEU A 230 11.85 -17.29 3.01
C LEU A 230 11.82 -15.84 2.53
N SER A 231 12.89 -15.39 1.87
CA SER A 231 13.10 -14.03 1.40
C SER A 231 13.77 -14.04 0.03
N ALA A 232 13.53 -13.02 -0.79
CA ALA A 232 14.25 -12.88 -2.06
C ALA A 232 14.34 -11.43 -2.53
N THR A 233 15.35 -11.14 -3.35
CA THR A 233 15.41 -9.92 -4.17
C THR A 233 14.99 -10.23 -5.60
N ILE A 234 14.44 -9.22 -6.28
CA ILE A 234 13.98 -9.27 -7.67
C ILE A 234 14.90 -8.32 -8.46
N PRO A 235 15.95 -8.83 -9.12
CA PRO A 235 16.94 -7.98 -9.76
C PRO A 235 16.48 -7.52 -11.15
N ALA A 236 16.60 -6.22 -11.45
CA ALA A 236 16.07 -5.60 -12.67
C ALA A 236 16.67 -6.14 -13.97
N ASP A 237 17.95 -6.51 -13.97
CA ASP A 237 18.67 -7.06 -15.11
C ASP A 237 18.13 -8.43 -15.57
N GLN A 238 17.47 -9.16 -14.66
CA GLN A 238 16.80 -10.44 -14.96
C GLN A 238 15.29 -10.30 -15.16
N ASN A 239 14.75 -9.10 -14.98
CA ASN A 239 13.31 -8.83 -14.96
C ASN A 239 12.95 -7.63 -15.83
N THR A 240 13.51 -7.60 -17.05
CA THR A 240 13.21 -6.61 -18.08
C THR A 240 12.62 -7.31 -19.31
N PHE A 241 11.44 -6.88 -19.75
CA PHE A 241 10.68 -7.52 -20.83
C PHE A 241 9.87 -6.51 -21.66
N GLN A 242 9.45 -6.93 -22.85
CA GLN A 242 8.60 -6.11 -23.72
C GLN A 242 7.13 -6.24 -23.35
N VAL A 243 6.39 -5.15 -23.49
CA VAL A 243 4.94 -5.08 -23.24
C VAL A 243 4.22 -4.49 -24.45
N THR A 244 3.06 -5.05 -24.79
CA THR A 244 2.22 -4.51 -25.87
C THR A 244 1.45 -3.26 -25.42
N ASP A 245 0.90 -2.50 -26.38
CA ASP A 245 0.07 -1.33 -26.04
C ASP A 245 -1.19 -1.72 -25.25
N GLU A 246 -1.80 -2.87 -25.56
CA GLU A 246 -2.93 -3.41 -24.80
C GLU A 246 -2.52 -3.76 -23.36
N GLN A 247 -1.34 -4.35 -23.19
CA GLN A 247 -0.74 -4.62 -21.89
C GLN A 247 -0.50 -3.34 -21.09
N LEU A 248 0.05 -2.29 -21.72
CA LEU A 248 0.22 -0.98 -21.10
C LEU A 248 -1.12 -0.35 -20.68
N MET A 249 -2.16 -0.49 -21.51
CA MET A 249 -3.51 -0.01 -21.15
C MET A 249 -4.03 -0.73 -19.90
N THR A 250 -3.90 -2.06 -19.83
CA THR A 250 -4.35 -2.81 -18.65
C THR A 250 -3.51 -2.52 -17.40
N LEU A 251 -2.21 -2.25 -17.53
CA LEU A 251 -1.36 -1.78 -16.43
C LEU A 251 -1.83 -0.42 -15.89
N ARG A 252 -2.05 0.56 -16.79
CA ARG A 252 -2.56 1.91 -16.44
C ARG A 252 -3.93 1.87 -15.76
N MET A 253 -4.73 0.86 -16.05
CA MET A 253 -6.04 0.62 -15.43
C MET A 253 -5.96 -0.16 -14.11
N GLY A 254 -4.76 -0.37 -13.55
CA GLY A 254 -4.57 -1.14 -12.31
C GLY A 254 -4.95 -2.61 -12.47
N GLY A 255 -4.84 -3.14 -13.69
CA GLY A 255 -5.21 -4.51 -14.05
C GLY A 255 -4.09 -5.52 -13.88
N TRP A 256 -2.94 -5.15 -13.31
CA TRP A 256 -1.78 -6.02 -13.11
C TRP A 256 -1.49 -6.21 -11.63
N TYR A 257 -1.15 -7.42 -11.20
CA TYR A 257 -0.72 -7.68 -9.82
C TYR A 257 0.46 -8.63 -9.76
N VAL A 258 1.28 -8.48 -8.74
CA VAL A 258 2.33 -9.43 -8.39
C VAL A 258 1.81 -10.39 -7.34
N ASN A 259 2.13 -11.67 -7.48
CA ASN A 259 1.76 -12.72 -6.53
C ASN A 259 2.99 -13.57 -6.20
N VAL A 260 3.16 -13.91 -4.92
CA VAL A 260 4.28 -14.75 -4.43
C VAL A 260 3.71 -16.00 -3.76
N HIS A 261 4.18 -17.16 -4.21
CA HIS A 261 3.70 -18.46 -3.81
C HIS A 261 4.76 -19.16 -2.95
N ASN A 262 4.37 -19.69 -1.80
CA ASN A 262 5.21 -20.58 -1.01
C ASN A 262 4.62 -22.00 -1.00
N GLU A 263 5.38 -22.95 -0.43
CA GLU A 263 4.98 -24.36 -0.36
C GLU A 263 3.63 -24.59 0.33
N ARG A 264 3.24 -23.73 1.28
CA ARG A 264 1.96 -23.81 1.99
C ARG A 264 0.79 -23.20 1.21
N PHE A 265 0.99 -22.03 0.61
CA PHE A 265 -0.03 -21.25 -0.08
C PHE A 265 0.22 -21.26 -1.58
N GLY A 266 -0.10 -22.38 -2.22
CA GLY A 266 0.07 -22.57 -3.67
C GLY A 266 -0.72 -21.58 -4.55
N SER A 267 -1.76 -20.93 -4.02
CA SER A 267 -2.49 -19.86 -4.71
C SER A 267 -1.88 -18.46 -4.51
N GLY A 268 -0.87 -18.33 -3.64
CA GLY A 268 -0.21 -17.08 -3.26
C GLY A 268 -0.33 -16.82 -1.76
N GLU A 269 0.79 -16.57 -1.09
CA GLU A 269 0.84 -16.10 0.31
C GLU A 269 0.66 -14.58 0.38
N ILE A 270 1.36 -13.84 -0.48
CA ILE A 270 1.30 -12.37 -0.55
C ILE A 270 1.07 -11.90 -1.98
N ARG A 271 0.29 -10.82 -2.12
CA ARG A 271 -0.12 -10.22 -3.39
C ARG A 271 -0.06 -8.71 -3.32
N GLY A 272 0.09 -8.02 -4.45
CA GLY A 272 -0.07 -6.57 -4.53
C GLY A 272 -0.48 -6.11 -5.92
N GLN A 273 -1.45 -5.20 -6.00
CA GLN A 273 -1.86 -4.60 -7.28
C GLN A 273 -0.81 -3.56 -7.70
N LEU A 274 -0.31 -3.65 -8.93
CA LEU A 274 0.51 -2.61 -9.53
C LEU A 274 -0.39 -1.44 -9.88
N THR A 275 -0.15 -0.33 -9.20
CA THR A 275 -0.82 0.96 -9.44
C THR A 275 0.25 2.02 -9.69
N PRO A 276 -0.09 3.16 -10.30
CA PRO A 276 0.81 4.30 -10.31
C PRO A 276 1.33 4.58 -8.90
N MET A 277 2.59 5.05 -8.80
CA MET A 277 3.11 5.52 -7.52
C MET A 277 2.16 6.59 -6.95
N ALA A 278 1.94 6.53 -5.63
CA ALA A 278 0.88 7.25 -4.95
C ALA A 278 1.32 7.72 -3.57
N ASP A 279 0.74 8.82 -3.10
CA ASP A 279 0.99 9.38 -1.76
C ASP A 279 0.47 8.43 -0.69
N ALA A 280 -0.71 7.84 -0.92
CA ALA A 280 -1.28 6.81 -0.05
C ALA A 280 -2.04 5.76 -0.86
N LYS A 281 -2.04 4.52 -0.37
CA LYS A 281 -2.86 3.43 -0.91
C LYS A 281 -3.83 2.91 0.13
N PHE A 282 -5.00 2.53 -0.36
CA PHE A 282 -6.07 1.96 0.43
C PHE A 282 -6.63 0.73 -0.26
N ARG A 283 -7.37 -0.04 0.51
CA ARG A 283 -8.07 -1.22 0.06
C ARG A 283 -9.44 -1.31 0.69
N VAL A 284 -10.32 -2.00 -0.03
CA VAL A 284 -11.63 -2.43 0.43
C VAL A 284 -11.72 -3.93 0.27
N ASN A 285 -12.23 -4.61 1.29
CA ASN A 285 -12.62 -6.01 1.22
C ASN A 285 -14.12 -6.13 1.51
N PHE A 286 -14.88 -6.43 0.46
CA PHE A 286 -16.33 -6.55 0.57
C PHE A 286 -16.72 -7.85 1.29
N SER A 287 -17.67 -7.74 2.21
CA SER A 287 -18.34 -8.87 2.83
C SER A 287 -19.72 -8.45 3.34
N GLY A 288 -20.72 -9.32 3.20
CA GLY A 288 -22.03 -9.10 3.82
C GLY A 288 -21.97 -9.09 5.36
N ALA A 289 -20.93 -9.69 5.96
CA ALA A 289 -20.72 -9.64 7.40
C ALA A 289 -20.42 -8.22 7.92
N ASN A 290 -19.93 -7.32 7.05
CA ASN A 290 -19.59 -5.95 7.44
C ASN A 290 -20.81 -5.02 7.51
N GLU A 291 -21.99 -5.46 7.06
CA GLU A 291 -23.23 -4.70 7.22
C GLU A 291 -23.64 -4.60 8.69
N PRO A 292 -24.24 -3.47 9.14
CA PRO A 292 -24.77 -3.36 10.51
C PRO A 292 -25.77 -4.47 10.84
N SER A 293 -26.53 -4.90 9.83
CA SER A 293 -27.30 -6.14 9.83
C SER A 293 -26.62 -7.13 8.89
N PRO A 294 -25.77 -8.05 9.41
CA PRO A 294 -24.99 -8.96 8.59
C PRO A 294 -25.84 -9.73 7.56
N VAL A 295 -25.38 -9.73 6.32
CA VAL A 295 -25.99 -10.48 5.22
C VAL A 295 -25.20 -11.76 4.98
N THR A 296 -25.89 -12.90 4.99
CA THR A 296 -25.33 -14.18 4.57
C THR A 296 -25.40 -14.28 3.05
N THR A 297 -24.26 -14.08 2.39
CA THR A 297 -24.12 -14.11 0.93
C THR A 297 -22.79 -14.76 0.55
N PHE A 298 -22.72 -15.39 -0.62
CA PHE A 298 -21.44 -15.80 -1.22
C PHE A 298 -20.75 -14.68 -2.00
N ALA A 299 -21.40 -13.52 -2.11
CA ALA A 299 -20.85 -12.37 -2.78
C ALA A 299 -19.56 -11.90 -2.12
N ALA A 300 -18.60 -11.48 -2.93
CA ALA A 300 -17.32 -10.99 -2.47
C ALA A 300 -16.72 -10.04 -3.50
N GLY A 301 -15.74 -9.25 -3.06
CA GLY A 301 -15.03 -8.33 -3.93
C GLY A 301 -13.92 -7.61 -3.20
N LYS A 302 -13.03 -6.99 -3.99
CA LYS A 302 -11.99 -6.12 -3.46
C LYS A 302 -11.79 -4.93 -4.38
N VAL A 303 -11.38 -3.81 -3.78
CA VAL A 303 -11.02 -2.58 -4.50
C VAL A 303 -9.68 -2.11 -3.99
N ALA A 304 -8.77 -1.79 -4.90
CA ALA A 304 -7.57 -1.04 -4.61
C ALA A 304 -7.87 0.44 -4.88
N LEU A 305 -7.44 1.31 -3.98
CA LEU A 305 -7.52 2.74 -4.17
C LEU A 305 -6.15 3.38 -3.97
N TRP A 306 -5.91 4.47 -4.68
CA TRP A 306 -4.69 5.26 -4.52
C TRP A 306 -5.03 6.74 -4.56
N LEU A 307 -4.37 7.49 -3.68
CA LEU A 307 -4.48 8.94 -3.56
C LEU A 307 -3.21 9.57 -4.11
N ASN A 308 -3.37 10.49 -5.06
CA ASN A 308 -2.32 11.38 -5.54
C ASN A 308 -2.81 12.80 -5.39
N ASP A 309 -2.10 13.60 -4.59
CA ASP A 309 -2.55 14.89 -4.09
C ASP A 309 -3.97 14.75 -3.48
N ASN A 310 -4.97 15.30 -4.15
CA ASN A 310 -6.37 15.24 -3.75
C ASN A 310 -7.20 14.35 -4.67
N THR A 311 -6.59 13.53 -5.52
CA THR A 311 -7.29 12.66 -6.46
C THR A 311 -7.29 11.22 -5.95
N LEU A 312 -8.43 10.76 -5.44
CA LEU A 312 -8.66 9.38 -5.04
C LEU A 312 -9.18 8.59 -6.24
N THR A 313 -8.44 7.56 -6.66
CA THR A 313 -8.84 6.68 -7.77
C THR A 313 -9.11 5.28 -7.24
N ALA A 314 -10.17 4.63 -7.72
CA ALA A 314 -10.58 3.30 -7.30
C ALA A 314 -10.62 2.32 -8.48
N ALA A 315 -10.03 1.14 -8.31
CA ALA A 315 -10.09 0.05 -9.28
C ALA A 315 -10.32 -1.30 -8.60
N GLY A 316 -11.26 -2.09 -9.09
CA GLY A 316 -11.55 -3.38 -8.49
C GLY A 316 -12.78 -4.05 -9.05
N SER A 317 -13.31 -5.00 -8.29
CA SER A 317 -14.47 -5.78 -8.70
C SER A 317 -15.18 -6.44 -7.53
N PHE A 318 -16.44 -6.77 -7.76
CA PHE A 318 -17.22 -7.69 -6.93
C PHE A 318 -18.01 -8.66 -7.81
N THR A 319 -18.43 -9.78 -7.22
CA THR A 319 -19.15 -10.84 -7.91
C THR A 319 -20.03 -11.61 -6.95
N GLY A 320 -21.01 -12.33 -7.49
CA GLY A 320 -21.79 -13.32 -6.74
C GLY A 320 -22.88 -12.75 -5.85
N LEU A 321 -23.33 -11.51 -6.08
CA LEU A 321 -24.50 -10.93 -5.38
C LEU A 321 -25.68 -11.89 -5.44
N GLU A 322 -26.55 -12.01 -4.44
CA GLU A 322 -27.67 -12.97 -4.43
C GLU A 322 -28.78 -12.62 -5.46
N SER A 323 -28.91 -11.34 -5.79
CA SER A 323 -29.83 -10.82 -6.81
C SER A 323 -29.17 -9.73 -7.65
N ASP A 324 -29.83 -9.31 -8.74
CA ASP A 324 -29.33 -8.26 -9.63
C ASP A 324 -28.93 -6.99 -8.86
N ILE A 325 -27.89 -6.30 -9.34
CA ILE A 325 -27.47 -5.00 -8.83
C ILE A 325 -28.64 -4.03 -8.89
N ASN A 326 -28.93 -3.38 -7.77
CA ASN A 326 -30.03 -2.42 -7.67
C ASN A 326 -29.61 -1.04 -8.19
N VAL A 327 -29.50 -0.90 -9.51
CA VAL A 327 -29.07 0.35 -10.17
C VAL A 327 -30.01 1.53 -9.91
N ALA A 328 -31.26 1.29 -9.49
CA ALA A 328 -32.21 2.33 -9.12
C ALA A 328 -31.77 3.09 -7.86
N LEU A 329 -30.94 2.47 -7.01
CA LEU A 329 -30.31 3.10 -5.85
C LEU A 329 -29.03 3.81 -6.30
N ALA A 330 -29.19 4.91 -7.06
CA ALA A 330 -28.11 5.79 -7.51
C ALA A 330 -26.93 5.06 -8.18
N GLY A 331 -27.19 4.04 -9.02
CA GLY A 331 -26.17 3.27 -9.71
C GLY A 331 -25.75 1.98 -9.00
N GLY A 332 -26.28 1.70 -7.80
CA GLY A 332 -26.16 0.41 -7.10
C GLY A 332 -24.93 0.24 -6.21
N ALA A 333 -23.96 1.16 -6.23
CA ALA A 333 -22.83 1.16 -5.29
C ALA A 333 -22.29 2.58 -5.07
N HIS A 334 -21.82 2.86 -3.85
CA HIS A 334 -21.29 4.18 -3.47
C HIS A 334 -20.19 4.09 -2.41
N ILE A 335 -19.47 5.19 -2.24
CA ILE A 335 -18.64 5.46 -1.06
C ILE A 335 -19.48 6.29 -0.08
N HIS A 336 -19.50 5.91 1.19
CA HIS A 336 -20.23 6.56 2.27
C HIS A 336 -19.28 7.11 3.34
N LEU A 337 -19.74 8.13 4.07
CA LEU A 337 -19.14 8.57 5.34
C LEU A 337 -19.53 7.59 6.45
N GLY A 338 -18.57 7.10 7.21
CA GLY A 338 -18.81 6.27 8.39
C GLY A 338 -17.63 5.37 8.74
N MET A 339 -17.36 5.24 10.03
CA MET A 339 -16.45 4.21 10.56
C MET A 339 -17.13 2.83 10.53
N ALA A 340 -16.34 1.77 10.71
CA ALA A 340 -16.87 0.43 10.87
C ALA A 340 -17.93 0.41 11.98
N GLY A 341 -19.08 -0.21 11.71
CA GLY A 341 -20.21 -0.32 12.64
C GLY A 341 -21.24 0.81 12.58
N ARG A 342 -21.02 1.87 11.78
CA ARG A 342 -21.96 2.99 11.65
C ARG A 342 -22.29 3.30 10.19
N ASN A 343 -23.56 3.55 9.91
CA ASN A 343 -24.01 4.04 8.60
C ASN A 343 -23.86 5.55 8.51
N GLY A 344 -23.67 6.06 7.30
CA GLY A 344 -23.76 7.49 7.03
C GLY A 344 -24.11 7.80 5.58
N SER A 345 -24.10 9.08 5.25
CA SER A 345 -24.52 9.58 3.95
C SER A 345 -23.56 9.17 2.84
N ILE A 346 -24.07 9.12 1.60
CA ILE A 346 -23.24 8.96 0.41
C ILE A 346 -22.26 10.13 0.32
N ALA A 347 -20.97 9.82 0.21
CA ALA A 347 -19.89 10.76 -0.02
C ALA A 347 -19.58 10.91 -1.52
N LEU A 348 -19.42 9.79 -2.22
CA LEU A 348 -19.03 9.76 -3.64
C LEU A 348 -19.82 8.67 -4.37
N PRO A 349 -20.29 8.94 -5.61
CA PRO A 349 -20.90 7.91 -6.44
C PRO A 349 -19.84 6.92 -6.96
N LEU A 350 -20.20 5.65 -7.18
CA LEU A 350 -19.38 4.71 -7.94
C LEU A 350 -20.02 4.42 -9.29
N SER A 351 -19.21 4.40 -10.35
CA SER A 351 -19.61 3.97 -11.68
C SER A 351 -19.23 2.52 -11.89
N LEU A 352 -20.21 1.69 -12.27
CA LEU A 352 -20.05 0.24 -12.42
C LEU A 352 -20.11 -0.16 -13.89
N THR A 353 -19.13 -0.96 -14.33
CA THR A 353 -19.26 -1.77 -15.55
C THR A 353 -19.89 -3.10 -15.15
N ILE A 354 -21.22 -3.18 -15.27
CA ILE A 354 -22.02 -4.33 -14.84
C ILE A 354 -21.76 -5.53 -15.77
N GLY A 355 -21.53 -6.69 -15.16
CA GLY A 355 -21.36 -7.96 -15.86
C GLY A 355 -22.66 -8.46 -16.48
N ALA A 356 -22.56 -9.36 -17.45
CA ALA A 356 -23.72 -9.92 -18.16
C ALA A 356 -24.68 -10.72 -17.25
N ASP A 357 -24.22 -11.12 -16.06
CA ASP A 357 -25.02 -11.79 -15.04
C ASP A 357 -25.82 -10.83 -14.15
N ASN A 358 -25.66 -9.51 -14.32
CA ASN A 358 -26.17 -8.44 -13.45
C ASN A 358 -25.81 -8.58 -11.97
N ARG A 359 -24.94 -9.53 -11.59
CA ARG A 359 -24.59 -9.90 -10.21
C ARG A 359 -23.10 -9.71 -9.92
N SER A 360 -22.39 -9.15 -10.89
CA SER A 360 -20.98 -8.80 -10.83
C SER A 360 -20.74 -7.44 -11.48
N ALA A 361 -19.68 -6.76 -11.07
CA ALA A 361 -19.24 -5.54 -11.75
C ALA A 361 -17.74 -5.31 -11.63
N ILE A 362 -17.21 -4.54 -12.59
CA ILE A 362 -15.89 -3.91 -12.52
C ILE A 362 -16.07 -2.45 -12.11
N ILE A 363 -15.21 -1.99 -11.20
CA ILE A 363 -15.01 -0.58 -10.85
C ILE A 363 -13.78 -0.13 -11.64
N ASP A 364 -14.01 0.66 -12.69
CA ASP A 364 -12.97 1.11 -13.60
C ASP A 364 -12.35 2.44 -13.12
N PRO A 365 -11.02 2.56 -13.03
CA PRO A 365 -10.38 3.77 -12.50
C PRO A 365 -10.64 5.01 -13.35
N ALA A 366 -10.85 4.88 -14.67
CA ALA A 366 -11.11 6.04 -15.53
C ALA A 366 -12.48 6.68 -15.22
N SER A 367 -13.44 5.91 -14.71
CA SER A 367 -14.77 6.39 -14.33
C SER A 367 -14.94 6.59 -12.82
N ASN A 368 -13.93 6.22 -12.02
CA ASN A 368 -13.94 6.25 -10.56
C ASN A 368 -12.69 6.95 -10.02
N SER A 369 -12.48 8.18 -10.50
CA SER A 369 -11.45 9.10 -10.02
C SER A 369 -12.12 10.36 -9.49
N PHE A 370 -11.86 10.70 -8.23
CA PHE A 370 -12.59 11.72 -7.48
C PHE A 370 -11.62 12.71 -6.86
N THR A 371 -11.91 14.00 -7.01
CA THR A 371 -11.26 15.01 -6.18
C THR A 371 -11.86 14.98 -4.78
N VAL A 372 -11.04 14.68 -3.78
CA VAL A 372 -11.40 14.64 -2.36
C VAL A 372 -10.73 15.80 -1.61
N SER A 373 -11.46 16.45 -0.71
CA SER A 373 -10.93 17.57 0.10
C SER A 373 -11.73 17.71 1.39
N GLY A 374 -11.24 18.56 2.30
CA GLY A 374 -11.92 18.89 3.56
C GLY A 374 -12.32 17.64 4.34
N ASP A 375 -13.60 17.57 4.73
CA ASP A 375 -14.14 16.49 5.55
C ASP A 375 -14.02 15.11 4.89
N THR A 376 -14.14 15.00 3.56
CA THR A 376 -14.02 13.70 2.88
C THR A 376 -12.58 13.18 2.93
N LEU A 377 -11.60 14.07 2.74
CA LEU A 377 -10.19 13.69 2.84
C LEU A 377 -9.82 13.37 4.29
N ALA A 378 -10.30 14.16 5.26
CA ALA A 378 -10.12 13.86 6.67
C ALA A 378 -10.77 12.52 7.06
N ALA A 379 -11.95 12.21 6.52
CA ALA A 379 -12.62 10.93 6.72
C ALA A 379 -11.84 9.77 6.10
N LEU A 380 -11.27 9.93 4.90
CA LEU A 380 -10.42 8.93 4.27
C LEU A 380 -9.21 8.60 5.17
N MET A 381 -8.47 9.63 5.57
CA MET A 381 -7.27 9.48 6.42
C MET A 381 -7.61 8.93 7.82
N GLY A 382 -8.80 9.27 8.32
CA GLY A 382 -9.34 8.79 9.60
C GLY A 382 -10.04 7.43 9.55
N ARG A 383 -9.94 6.67 8.43
CA ARG A 383 -10.60 5.37 8.23
C ARG A 383 -12.12 5.43 8.39
N ALA A 384 -12.72 6.56 8.06
CA ALA A 384 -14.15 6.85 8.21
C ALA A 384 -14.88 6.94 6.86
N LEU A 385 -14.43 6.16 5.86
CA LEU A 385 -15.15 5.92 4.61
C LEU A 385 -15.35 4.42 4.38
N TYR A 386 -16.49 4.03 3.83
CA TYR A 386 -16.75 2.65 3.40
C TYR A 386 -17.41 2.61 2.02
N MET A 387 -17.21 1.51 1.31
CA MET A 387 -17.97 1.20 0.09
C MET A 387 -19.13 0.28 0.42
N ASN A 388 -20.27 0.50 -0.23
CA ASN A 388 -21.44 -0.38 -0.16
C ASN A 388 -21.91 -0.75 -1.57
N VAL A 389 -22.46 -1.96 -1.72
CA VAL A 389 -23.09 -2.47 -2.95
C VAL A 389 -24.48 -2.98 -2.61
N HIS A 390 -25.47 -2.57 -3.40
CA HIS A 390 -26.87 -2.86 -3.20
C HIS A 390 -27.39 -3.83 -4.27
N SER A 391 -28.11 -4.85 -3.84
CA SER A 391 -28.86 -5.76 -4.72
C SER A 391 -30.37 -5.59 -4.50
N MET A 392 -31.18 -6.19 -5.37
CA MET A 392 -32.64 -6.08 -5.30
C MET A 392 -33.21 -6.68 -4.00
N GLU A 393 -32.65 -7.77 -3.51
CA GLU A 393 -33.05 -8.44 -2.26
C GLU A 393 -32.44 -7.78 -1.02
N HIS A 394 -31.33 -7.06 -1.17
CA HIS A 394 -30.65 -6.35 -0.09
C HIS A 394 -30.49 -4.85 -0.39
N PRO A 395 -31.60 -4.08 -0.46
CA PRO A 395 -31.55 -2.66 -0.80
C PRO A 395 -30.81 -1.81 0.25
N GLY A 396 -30.69 -2.28 1.50
CA GLY A 396 -29.88 -1.63 2.53
C GLY A 396 -28.36 -1.79 2.35
N GLY A 397 -27.94 -2.73 1.49
CA GLY A 397 -26.56 -3.17 1.31
C GLY A 397 -26.47 -4.69 1.37
N GLU A 398 -25.86 -5.31 0.36
CA GLU A 398 -25.47 -6.73 0.38
C GLU A 398 -24.00 -6.89 0.75
N LEU A 399 -23.15 -5.96 0.31
CA LEU A 399 -21.71 -5.98 0.53
C LEU A 399 -21.22 -4.64 1.04
N ARG A 400 -20.59 -4.66 2.22
CA ARG A 400 -19.87 -3.51 2.77
C ARG A 400 -18.39 -3.80 2.94
N GLY A 401 -17.56 -2.78 2.76
CA GLY A 401 -16.15 -2.84 3.11
C GLY A 401 -15.61 -1.47 3.48
N GLN A 402 -14.92 -1.39 4.62
CA GLN A 402 -14.25 -0.17 5.05
C GLN A 402 -13.08 0.16 4.11
N ILE A 403 -12.88 1.43 3.77
CA ILE A 403 -11.69 1.92 3.06
C ILE A 403 -10.59 2.08 4.11
N LEU A 404 -9.58 1.22 4.02
CA LEU A 404 -8.49 1.14 4.98
C LEU A 404 -7.14 1.22 4.28
N PRO A 405 -6.07 1.73 4.90
CA PRO A 405 -4.71 1.64 4.38
C PRO A 405 -4.30 0.19 4.10
N GLU A 406 -3.25 -0.02 3.32
CA GLU A 406 -2.68 -1.36 3.15
C GLU A 406 -2.05 -1.86 4.46
N SER A 407 -2.27 -3.14 4.77
CA SER A 407 -1.79 -3.81 5.99
C SER A 407 -1.54 -5.27 5.69
N GLN A 408 -0.70 -5.96 6.47
CA GLN A 408 -0.43 -7.39 6.26
C GLN A 408 -1.71 -8.22 6.36
N TYR A 409 -2.52 -7.96 7.40
CA TYR A 409 -3.85 -8.52 7.56
C TYR A 409 -4.72 -7.63 8.46
N PHE A 410 -6.02 -7.94 8.48
CA PHE A 410 -7.04 -7.21 9.23
C PHE A 410 -7.88 -8.20 10.03
N LEU A 411 -8.23 -7.84 11.25
CA LEU A 411 -9.19 -8.58 12.08
C LEU A 411 -10.45 -7.72 12.24
N ASN A 412 -11.62 -8.33 12.06
CA ASN A 412 -12.89 -7.65 12.29
C ASN A 412 -13.51 -8.19 13.57
N ALA A 413 -13.90 -7.29 14.48
CA ALA A 413 -14.66 -7.61 15.67
C ALA A 413 -16.05 -6.99 15.56
N PHE A 414 -17.06 -7.83 15.44
CA PHE A 414 -18.46 -7.43 15.51
C PHE A 414 -18.87 -7.34 16.97
N ILE A 415 -19.23 -6.15 17.44
CA ILE A 415 -19.59 -5.88 18.82
C ILE A 415 -21.09 -6.02 18.94
N SER A 416 -21.57 -7.00 19.70
CA SER A 416 -22.99 -7.14 20.01
C SER A 416 -23.20 -7.84 21.34
N ALA A 417 -24.41 -7.70 21.88
CA ALA A 417 -24.80 -8.34 23.13
C ALA A 417 -24.71 -9.88 23.09
N SER A 418 -24.83 -10.48 21.90
CA SER A 418 -24.73 -11.93 21.69
C SER A 418 -23.29 -12.46 21.74
N GLN A 419 -22.28 -11.58 21.67
CA GLN A 419 -20.86 -11.96 21.76
C GLN A 419 -20.34 -12.06 23.21
N GLN A 420 -21.12 -11.61 24.20
CA GLN A 420 -20.73 -11.68 25.61
C GLN A 420 -20.77 -13.11 26.16
N THR A 421 -19.85 -13.43 27.08
CA THR A 421 -19.93 -14.67 27.86
C THR A 421 -21.14 -14.58 28.78
N ALA A 422 -22.16 -15.43 28.53
CA ALA A 422 -23.54 -15.21 28.96
C ALA A 422 -24.17 -13.99 28.27
N ALA A 423 -24.69 -14.23 27.07
CA ALA A 423 -25.34 -13.21 26.25
C ALA A 423 -26.43 -12.47 27.04
N VAL A 424 -26.44 -11.15 26.87
CA VAL A 424 -27.45 -10.26 27.45
C VAL A 424 -28.36 -9.73 26.35
N VAL A 425 -29.51 -9.16 26.73
CA VAL A 425 -30.40 -8.46 25.79
C VAL A 425 -30.05 -6.98 25.81
N SER A 426 -29.51 -6.47 24.71
CA SER A 426 -29.21 -5.05 24.51
C SER A 426 -29.30 -4.73 23.02
N PRO A 427 -29.79 -3.52 22.64
CA PRO A 427 -29.70 -3.03 21.26
C PRO A 427 -28.28 -2.57 20.89
N GLY A 428 -27.38 -2.51 21.88
CA GLY A 428 -26.01 -2.07 21.69
C GLY A 428 -25.28 -2.92 20.65
N HIS A 429 -24.72 -2.23 19.66
CA HIS A 429 -24.02 -2.85 18.55
C HIS A 429 -22.82 -2.00 18.13
N GLY A 430 -21.91 -2.58 17.36
CA GLY A 430 -20.76 -1.88 16.83
C GLY A 430 -19.88 -2.78 15.99
N SER A 431 -18.82 -2.21 15.44
CA SER A 431 -17.76 -2.96 14.78
C SER A 431 -16.44 -2.25 14.97
N LEU A 432 -15.38 -3.05 15.06
CA LEU A 432 -14.00 -2.60 15.17
C LEU A 432 -13.18 -3.36 14.12
N VAL A 433 -12.32 -2.64 13.40
CA VAL A 433 -11.29 -3.23 12.55
C VAL A 433 -9.93 -3.03 13.22
N PHE A 434 -9.14 -4.10 13.25
CA PHE A 434 -7.78 -4.12 13.74
C PHE A 434 -6.83 -4.35 12.56
N GLU A 435 -6.02 -3.34 12.25
CA GLU A 435 -5.04 -3.34 11.16
C GLU A 435 -3.70 -3.79 11.73
N ILE A 436 -3.13 -4.89 11.21
CA ILE A 436 -1.83 -5.39 11.66
C ILE A 436 -0.76 -5.13 10.60
N LEU A 437 0.27 -4.39 10.97
CA LEU A 437 1.38 -4.02 10.08
C LEU A 437 2.70 -4.01 10.84
N GLY A 438 3.56 -4.97 10.55
CA GLY A 438 4.82 -5.17 11.25
C GLY A 438 4.58 -5.40 12.74
N GLY A 439 5.27 -4.62 13.57
CA GLY A 439 5.11 -4.64 15.02
C GLY A 439 3.98 -3.76 15.55
N SER A 440 3.13 -3.20 14.70
CA SER A 440 2.08 -2.25 15.11
C SER A 440 0.68 -2.77 14.81
N ALA A 441 -0.27 -2.37 15.65
CA ALA A 441 -1.68 -2.54 15.42
C ALA A 441 -2.46 -1.24 15.57
N VAL A 442 -3.41 -0.99 14.66
CA VAL A 442 -4.30 0.17 14.72
C VAL A 442 -5.75 -0.30 14.82
N ALA A 443 -6.48 0.18 15.83
CA ALA A 443 -7.89 -0.11 15.98
C ALA A 443 -8.75 1.08 15.55
N SER A 444 -9.74 0.84 14.68
CA SER A 444 -10.71 1.85 14.28
C SER A 444 -12.13 1.29 14.14
N GLY A 445 -13.13 2.06 14.56
CA GLY A 445 -14.50 1.60 14.54
C GLY A 445 -15.46 2.44 15.37
N SER A 446 -16.64 1.90 15.63
CA SER A 446 -17.67 2.59 16.39
C SER A 446 -18.66 1.62 17.05
N PHE A 447 -19.38 2.14 18.03
CA PHE A 447 -20.52 1.49 18.66
C PHE A 447 -21.67 2.47 18.83
N ALA A 448 -22.88 1.95 18.97
CA ALA A 448 -24.10 2.72 19.15
C ALA A 448 -25.11 1.97 20.01
N ASP A 449 -26.13 2.70 20.47
CA ASP A 449 -27.34 2.18 21.10
C ASP A 449 -27.10 1.35 22.37
N LEU A 450 -26.10 1.70 23.18
CA LEU A 450 -26.02 1.16 24.54
C LEU A 450 -27.30 1.51 25.32
N THR A 451 -27.70 0.65 26.26
CA THR A 451 -28.89 0.89 27.11
C THR A 451 -28.66 1.96 28.18
N SER A 452 -27.41 2.30 28.45
CA SER A 452 -26.98 3.36 29.37
C SER A 452 -25.68 3.99 28.85
N PRO A 453 -25.29 5.17 29.37
CA PRO A 453 -24.00 5.76 29.05
C PRO A 453 -22.83 4.80 29.24
N LEU A 454 -21.80 4.93 28.39
CA LEU A 454 -20.57 4.15 28.45
C LEU A 454 -19.93 4.26 29.84
N ALA A 455 -19.63 3.11 30.44
CA ALA A 455 -19.00 3.03 31.75
C ALA A 455 -17.50 3.28 31.68
N VAL A 456 -17.08 4.53 31.43
CA VAL A 456 -15.67 4.92 31.29
C VAL A 456 -14.81 4.62 32.54
N ASN A 457 -15.45 4.44 33.70
CA ASN A 457 -14.80 4.03 34.95
C ASN A 457 -14.35 2.55 34.95
N VAL A 458 -14.77 1.75 33.97
CA VAL A 458 -14.38 0.34 33.80
C VAL A 458 -13.31 0.26 32.71
N ALA A 459 -12.05 0.46 33.09
CA ALA A 459 -10.90 0.37 32.19
C ALA A 459 -11.06 1.20 30.88
N GLY A 460 -11.61 2.41 30.98
CA GLY A 460 -11.84 3.28 29.82
C GLY A 460 -13.14 3.02 29.06
N GLY A 461 -13.92 2.01 29.47
CA GLY A 461 -15.23 1.67 28.94
C GLY A 461 -15.22 0.63 27.81
N ALA A 462 -14.11 0.50 27.08
CA ALA A 462 -13.94 -0.48 26.02
C ALA A 462 -12.49 -1.00 25.98
N HIS A 463 -12.32 -2.28 25.67
CA HIS A 463 -11.01 -2.93 25.65
C HIS A 463 -11.03 -4.25 24.86
N ILE A 464 -9.86 -4.66 24.40
CA ILE A 464 -9.60 -5.91 23.69
C ILE A 464 -9.17 -6.97 24.71
N HIS A 465 -9.73 -8.18 24.60
CA HIS A 465 -9.37 -9.32 25.45
C HIS A 465 -8.57 -10.38 24.69
N PHE A 466 -7.72 -11.10 25.43
CA PHE A 466 -7.02 -12.28 24.91
C PHE A 466 -7.68 -13.56 25.42
N ALA A 467 -8.67 -14.05 24.69
CA ALA A 467 -9.30 -15.33 24.96
C ALA A 467 -9.98 -15.90 23.70
N PRO A 468 -10.10 -17.24 23.61
CA PRO A 468 -11.03 -17.86 22.67
C PRO A 468 -12.46 -17.36 22.87
N ALA A 469 -13.21 -17.28 21.78
CA ALA A 469 -14.63 -16.91 21.81
C ALA A 469 -15.40 -17.78 22.82
N GLY A 470 -16.24 -17.15 23.64
CA GLY A 470 -17.02 -17.81 24.69
C GLY A 470 -16.30 -17.98 26.03
N THR A 471 -15.05 -17.52 26.18
CA THR A 471 -14.33 -17.48 27.46
C THR A 471 -13.88 -16.07 27.81
N GLY A 472 -13.92 -15.73 29.10
CA GLY A 472 -13.38 -14.46 29.58
C GLY A 472 -11.85 -14.52 29.66
N GLY A 473 -11.17 -13.53 29.07
CA GLY A 473 -9.72 -13.37 29.11
C GLY A 473 -9.27 -12.11 29.84
N PRO A 474 -7.97 -11.97 30.14
CA PRO A 474 -7.42 -10.69 30.59
C PRO A 474 -7.61 -9.62 29.51
N ILE A 475 -7.62 -8.35 29.94
CA ILE A 475 -7.53 -7.20 29.04
C ILE A 475 -6.13 -7.22 28.42
N GLY A 476 -6.08 -7.26 27.10
CA GLY A 476 -4.86 -7.07 26.31
C GLY A 476 -4.58 -5.59 26.09
N TYR A 477 -5.52 -4.89 25.45
CA TYR A 477 -5.38 -3.47 25.12
C TYR A 477 -6.61 -2.67 25.57
N PRO A 478 -6.43 -1.62 26.40
CA PRO A 478 -7.49 -0.65 26.62
C PRO A 478 -7.73 0.17 25.35
N LEU A 479 -8.99 0.49 25.04
CA LEU A 479 -9.35 1.35 23.91
C LEU A 479 -9.65 2.76 24.42
N VAL A 480 -9.06 3.76 23.76
CA VAL A 480 -9.46 5.15 23.95
C VAL A 480 -10.74 5.39 23.16
N THR A 481 -11.81 5.70 23.87
CA THR A 481 -13.12 5.96 23.29
C THR A 481 -13.38 7.45 23.18
N THR A 482 -13.91 7.89 22.04
CA THR A 482 -14.54 9.21 21.88
C THR A 482 -16.05 9.05 21.92
N PRO A 483 -16.74 9.33 23.05
CA PRO A 483 -18.19 9.23 23.14
C PRO A 483 -18.89 10.28 22.28
N ASP A 484 -20.02 9.91 21.66
CA ASP A 484 -20.95 10.89 21.08
C ASP A 484 -21.72 11.61 22.21
N ASN A 485 -22.46 12.67 21.86
CA ASN A 485 -23.17 13.52 22.83
C ASN A 485 -24.21 12.78 23.68
N ASP A 486 -24.73 11.65 23.21
CA ASP A 486 -25.67 10.80 23.94
C ASP A 486 -24.99 9.96 25.03
N ALA A 487 -23.66 9.85 25.00
CA ALA A 487 -22.82 8.94 25.77
C ALA A 487 -23.15 7.43 25.62
N ASN A 488 -24.16 7.08 24.84
CA ASN A 488 -24.59 5.71 24.55
C ASN A 488 -23.99 5.19 23.23
N SER A 489 -23.39 6.08 22.45
CA SER A 489 -22.68 5.81 21.21
C SER A 489 -21.26 6.38 21.27
N GLY A 490 -20.38 5.91 20.40
CA GLY A 490 -18.99 6.40 20.38
C GLY A 490 -18.13 5.79 19.30
N ARG A 491 -16.88 6.26 19.27
CA ARG A 491 -15.91 5.94 18.21
C ARG A 491 -14.56 5.56 18.80
N PHE A 492 -13.87 4.68 18.08
CA PHE A 492 -12.48 4.34 18.28
C PHE A 492 -11.71 4.97 17.12
N VAL A 493 -11.06 6.10 17.37
CA VAL A 493 -10.27 6.82 16.37
C VAL A 493 -8.86 6.23 16.32
N ALA A 494 -8.32 6.08 15.11
CA ALA A 494 -7.02 5.43 14.89
C ALA A 494 -5.85 6.16 15.59
N SER A 495 -5.88 7.50 15.63
CA SER A 495 -4.85 8.33 16.27
C SER A 495 -4.66 8.00 17.75
N ASP A 496 -5.73 7.56 18.42
CA ASP A 496 -5.73 7.34 19.87
C ASP A 496 -5.63 5.84 20.20
N ASN A 497 -5.68 4.98 19.19
CA ASN A 497 -5.74 3.52 19.33
C ASN A 497 -4.72 2.83 18.43
N THR A 498 -3.46 3.25 18.55
CA THR A 498 -2.30 2.60 17.95
C THR A 498 -1.48 1.90 19.03
N PHE A 499 -1.10 0.65 18.79
CA PHE A 499 -0.45 -0.23 19.77
C PHE A 499 0.83 -0.82 19.20
N ASP A 500 1.89 -0.86 20.01
CA ASP A 500 3.06 -1.69 19.74
C ASP A 500 2.76 -3.13 20.20
N ILE A 501 2.75 -4.05 19.26
CA ILE A 501 2.45 -5.47 19.44
C ILE A 501 3.69 -6.35 19.24
N ALA A 502 4.86 -5.79 18.96
CA ALA A 502 6.10 -6.55 18.79
C ALA A 502 6.62 -7.17 20.11
N ALA A 503 6.11 -6.68 21.25
CA ALA A 503 6.58 -7.04 22.59
C ALA A 503 5.65 -7.98 23.38
N THR A 504 4.54 -8.43 22.78
CA THR A 504 3.56 -9.36 23.39
C THR A 504 3.64 -10.74 22.78
#